data_AF-A0A9E1W147-F1
#
_entry.id   AF-A0A9E1W147-F1
#
_cell.length_a   1.000
_cell.length_b   1.000
_cell.length_c   1.000
_cell.angle_alpha   90.00
_cell.angle_beta   90.00
_cell.angle_gamma   90.00
#
_symmetry.space_group_name_H-M   'P 1'
#
loop_
_entity.id
_entity.type
_entity.pdbx_description
1 polymer ?
#
loop_
_entity_poly.entity_id
_entity_poly.type
_entity_poly.pdbx_seq_one_letter_code
_entity_poly.pdbx_strand_id
1 'polypeptide(L)'
;MSNIKNIKNIGDLPRWDLTDLYPSPESEILSKDIEDLRVNIKNFSNEYKGNITDKLSIDELGLVLYGAICQYEKISEKMGQIGSYATLYHVTDTSSSERSKFYGDTISRLTDLSNDLIFFDLELNQL
;
A
#
# COMPACT_ATOMS: atom_id res chain seq x y z
N MET A 1 21.02 -24.67 41.82
CA MET A 1 19.78 -24.98 41.07
C MET A 1 18.60 -24.38 41.84
N SER A 2 18.23 -23.13 41.57
CA SER A 2 17.05 -22.51 42.21
C SER A 2 15.91 -22.47 41.20
N ASN A 3 14.88 -23.26 41.52
CA ASN A 3 13.61 -23.39 40.80
C ASN A 3 12.91 -22.03 40.69
N ILE A 4 12.80 -21.49 39.48
CA ILE A 4 11.84 -20.41 39.18
C ILE A 4 10.46 -21.05 39.09
N LYS A 5 9.80 -21.21 40.24
CA LYS A 5 8.37 -21.49 40.34
C LYS A 5 7.58 -20.24 39.96
N ASN A 6 6.52 -20.45 39.18
CA ASN A 6 5.40 -19.56 38.91
C ASN A 6 5.70 -18.30 38.08
N ILE A 7 5.77 -18.47 36.76
CA ILE A 7 5.22 -17.46 35.85
C ILE A 7 3.71 -17.49 36.07
N LYS A 8 3.27 -16.63 36.99
CA LYS A 8 1.87 -16.26 37.20
C LYS A 8 1.25 -16.08 35.81
N ASN A 9 0.21 -16.86 35.51
CA ASN A 9 -0.53 -16.86 34.25
C ASN A 9 -0.80 -15.42 33.81
N ILE A 10 0.08 -14.86 32.98
CA ILE A 10 -0.10 -13.56 32.35
C ILE A 10 -1.19 -13.90 31.34
N GLY A 11 -2.43 -13.49 31.58
CA GLY A 11 -3.52 -13.72 30.63
C GLY A 11 -3.15 -13.24 29.23
N ASP A 12 -4.01 -13.46 28.23
CA ASP A 12 -3.69 -13.10 26.85
C ASP A 12 -3.08 -11.70 26.75
N LEU A 13 -1.84 -11.64 26.26
CA LEU A 13 -1.14 -10.39 26.07
C LEU A 13 -1.97 -9.51 25.11
N PRO A 14 -2.10 -8.21 25.39
CA PRO A 14 -2.83 -7.32 24.50
C PRO A 14 -2.19 -7.37 23.11
N ARG A 15 -3.00 -7.69 22.11
CA ARG A 15 -2.61 -7.69 20.70
C ARG A 15 -3.16 -6.44 20.04
N TRP A 16 -2.43 -5.97 19.03
CA TRP A 16 -2.93 -4.91 18.17
C TRP A 16 -4.09 -5.46 17.36
N ASP A 17 -5.22 -4.77 17.41
CA ASP A 17 -6.34 -5.05 16.53
C ASP A 17 -6.09 -4.37 15.19
N LEU A 18 -6.05 -5.16 14.11
CA LEU A 18 -5.82 -4.68 12.74
C LEU A 18 -7.09 -4.78 11.89
N THR A 19 -8.23 -5.16 12.48
CA THR A 19 -9.48 -5.35 11.74
C THR A 19 -10.05 -4.05 11.17
N ASP A 20 -9.68 -2.90 11.75
CA ASP A 20 -9.95 -1.56 11.18
C ASP A 20 -9.29 -1.34 9.80
N LEU A 21 -8.20 -2.05 9.52
CA LEU A 21 -7.52 -2.03 8.22
C LEU A 21 -8.03 -3.18 7.34
N TYR A 22 -7.82 -4.42 7.77
CA TYR A 22 -8.30 -5.62 7.09
C TYR A 22 -8.60 -6.74 8.10
N PRO A 23 -9.68 -7.54 7.89
CA PRO A 23 -10.05 -8.60 8.83
C PRO A 23 -8.99 -9.68 9.03
N SER A 24 -8.27 -10.05 7.96
CA SER A 24 -7.23 -11.08 7.96
C SER A 24 -6.35 -10.96 6.70
N PRO A 25 -5.14 -11.55 6.69
CA PRO A 25 -4.29 -11.59 5.50
C PRO A 25 -4.89 -12.37 4.33
N GLU A 26 -5.84 -13.28 4.60
CA GLU A 26 -6.61 -14.01 3.58
C GLU A 26 -7.96 -13.35 3.25
N SER A 27 -8.23 -12.15 3.77
CA SER A 27 -9.55 -11.52 3.58
C SER A 27 -9.80 -11.20 2.10
N GLU A 28 -11.04 -11.46 1.67
CA GLU A 28 -11.50 -11.11 0.31
C GLU A 28 -11.40 -9.60 0.05
N ILE A 29 -11.58 -8.78 1.10
CA ILE A 29 -11.46 -7.31 1.03
C ILE A 29 -10.03 -6.91 0.66
N LEU A 30 -9.01 -7.47 1.32
CA LEU A 30 -7.62 -7.20 0.98
C LEU A 30 -7.27 -7.64 -0.44
N SER A 31 -7.71 -8.84 -0.81
CA SER A 31 -7.46 -9.39 -2.15
C SER A 31 -8.10 -8.53 -3.24
N LYS A 32 -9.33 -8.05 -3.01
CA LYS A 32 -10.03 -7.13 -3.89
C LYS A 32 -9.32 -5.79 -3.98
N ASP A 33 -8.91 -5.21 -2.86
CA ASP A 33 -8.22 -3.92 -2.82
C ASP A 33 -6.89 -3.94 -3.59
N ILE A 34 -6.12 -5.03 -3.49
CA ILE A 34 -4.88 -5.21 -4.26
C ILE A 34 -5.17 -5.27 -5.77
N GLU A 35 -6.23 -5.96 -6.17
CA GLU A 35 -6.60 -6.09 -7.58
C GLU A 35 -7.18 -4.78 -8.15
N ASP A 36 -8.05 -4.11 -7.40
CA ASP A 36 -8.59 -2.80 -7.75
C ASP A 36 -7.46 -1.76 -7.85
N LEU A 37 -6.47 -1.81 -6.94
CA LEU A 37 -5.27 -0.99 -7.01
C LEU A 37 -4.48 -1.23 -8.31
N ARG A 38 -4.24 -2.48 -8.69
CA ARG A 38 -3.56 -2.84 -9.94
C ARG A 38 -4.27 -2.28 -11.17
N VAL A 39 -5.60 -2.38 -11.21
CA VAL A 39 -6.42 -1.83 -12.29
C VAL A 39 -6.34 -0.30 -12.33
N ASN A 40 -6.44 0.35 -11.16
CA ASN A 40 -6.38 1.81 -11.06
C ASN A 40 -5.03 2.36 -11.52
N ILE A 41 -3.92 1.75 -11.11
CA ILE A 41 -2.56 2.15 -11.55
C ILE A 41 -2.42 2.01 -13.06
N LYS A 42 -2.90 0.90 -13.64
CA LYS A 42 -2.88 0.71 -15.09
C LYS A 42 -3.69 1.77 -15.82
N ASN A 43 -4.89 2.08 -15.34
CA ASN A 43 -5.74 3.11 -15.95
C ASN A 43 -5.10 4.50 -15.84
N PHE A 44 -4.55 4.83 -14.66
CA PHE A 44 -3.82 6.06 -14.43
C PHE A 44 -2.65 6.22 -15.40
N SER A 45 -1.83 5.18 -15.56
CA SER A 45 -0.71 5.20 -16.51
C SER A 45 -1.17 5.40 -17.94
N ASN A 46 -2.24 4.70 -18.37
CA ASN A 46 -2.78 4.88 -19.73
C ASN A 46 -3.38 6.28 -19.96
N GLU A 47 -3.96 6.89 -18.93
CA GLU A 47 -4.62 8.18 -19.03
C GLU A 47 -3.63 9.34 -19.04
N TYR A 48 -2.59 9.30 -18.21
CA TYR A 48 -1.73 10.47 -17.97
C TYR A 48 -0.34 10.39 -18.58
N LYS A 49 0.20 9.20 -18.84
CA LYS A 49 1.58 9.05 -19.32
C LYS A 49 1.77 9.68 -20.69
N GLY A 50 2.69 10.65 -20.77
CA GLY A 50 2.98 11.44 -21.96
C GLY A 50 1.94 12.50 -22.30
N ASN A 51 0.89 12.65 -21.48
CA ASN A 51 -0.18 13.61 -21.69
C ASN A 51 -0.03 14.86 -20.80
N ILE A 52 0.79 14.80 -19.74
CA ILE A 52 1.12 15.94 -18.90
C ILE A 52 2.33 16.66 -19.52
N THR A 53 2.05 17.66 -20.36
CA THR A 53 3.11 18.34 -21.13
C THR A 53 2.93 19.86 -21.12
N ASP A 54 4.04 20.57 -21.33
CA ASP A 54 4.13 22.03 -21.50
C ASP A 54 3.44 22.56 -22.77
N LYS A 55 2.97 21.66 -23.64
CA LYS A 55 2.25 21.98 -24.88
C LYS A 55 0.78 22.34 -24.66
N LEU A 56 0.22 22.00 -23.49
CA LEU A 56 -1.14 22.37 -23.11
C LEU A 56 -1.22 23.86 -22.75
N SER A 57 -2.39 24.48 -22.92
CA SER A 57 -2.61 25.79 -22.30
C SER A 57 -2.59 25.67 -20.78
N ILE A 58 -2.33 26.78 -20.07
CA ILE A 58 -2.25 26.81 -18.60
C ILE A 58 -3.55 26.28 -17.97
N ASP A 59 -4.71 26.64 -18.53
CA ASP A 59 -6.01 26.21 -18.01
C ASP A 59 -6.24 24.70 -18.22
N GLU A 60 -5.87 24.17 -19.40
CA GLU A 60 -5.96 22.74 -19.70
C GLU A 60 -5.01 21.92 -18.83
N LEU A 61 -3.76 22.38 -18.68
CA LEU A 61 -2.77 21.75 -17.83
C LEU A 61 -3.23 21.71 -16.38
N GLY A 62 -3.79 22.81 -15.86
CA GLY A 62 -4.33 22.86 -14.51
C GLY A 62 -5.46 21.84 -14.27
N LEU A 63 -6.38 21.68 -15.22
CA LEU A 63 -7.45 20.69 -15.14
C LEU A 63 -6.93 19.26 -15.19
N VAL A 64 -5.99 18.96 -16.10
CA VAL A 64 -5.36 17.63 -16.21
C VAL A 64 -4.58 17.29 -14.94
N LEU A 65 -3.78 18.22 -14.42
CA LEU A 65 -3.00 18.02 -13.19
C LEU A 65 -3.89 17.80 -11.98
N TYR A 66 -4.97 18.57 -11.83
CA TYR A 66 -5.92 18.36 -10.74
C TYR A 66 -6.50 16.93 -10.77
N GLY A 67 -6.95 16.48 -11.94
CA GLY A 67 -7.45 15.12 -12.12
C GLY A 67 -6.40 14.06 -11.78
N ALA A 68 -5.19 14.22 -12.31
CA ALA A 68 -4.08 13.30 -12.08
C ALA A 68 -3.69 13.22 -10.59
N ILE A 69 -3.53 14.36 -9.91
CA ILE A 69 -3.16 14.41 -8.50
C ILE A 69 -4.22 13.71 -7.64
N CYS A 70 -5.50 14.01 -7.84
CA CYS A 70 -6.58 13.37 -7.08
C CYS A 70 -6.64 11.85 -7.29
N GLN A 71 -6.34 11.35 -8.49
CA GLN A 71 -6.26 9.91 -8.73
C GLN A 71 -5.01 9.29 -8.08
N TYR A 72 -3.86 9.95 -8.22
CA TYR A 72 -2.59 9.52 -7.64
C TYR A 72 -2.64 9.44 -6.10
N GLU A 73 -3.30 10.40 -5.45
CA GLU A 73 -3.51 10.41 -4.00
C GLU A 73 -4.30 9.19 -3.54
N LYS A 74 -5.41 8.85 -4.22
CA LYS A 74 -6.22 7.67 -3.89
C LYS A 74 -5.43 6.36 -4.04
N ILE A 75 -4.61 6.28 -5.09
CA ILE A 75 -3.71 5.14 -5.32
C ILE A 75 -2.70 5.06 -4.17
N SER A 76 -2.04 6.16 -3.84
CA SER A 76 -1.01 6.24 -2.79
C SER A 76 -1.57 5.94 -1.41
N GLU A 77 -2.76 6.44 -1.09
CA GLU A 77 -3.48 6.16 0.15
C GLU A 77 -3.77 4.66 0.28
N LYS A 78 -4.28 4.03 -0.78
CA LYS A 78 -4.57 2.59 -0.78
C LYS A 78 -3.30 1.75 -0.68
N MET A 79 -2.22 2.10 -1.39
CA MET A 79 -0.91 1.46 -1.24
C MET A 79 -0.39 1.58 0.19
N GLY A 80 -0.50 2.77 0.79
CA GLY A 80 -0.10 3.03 2.16
C GLY A 80 -0.89 2.20 3.17
N GLN A 81 -2.22 2.08 2.98
CA GLN A 81 -3.08 1.24 3.81
C GLN A 81 -2.67 -0.24 3.78
N ILE A 82 -2.48 -0.80 2.58
CA ILE A 82 -2.08 -2.20 2.38
C ILE A 82 -0.68 -2.45 2.96
N GLY A 83 0.29 -1.58 2.67
CA GLY A 83 1.65 -1.71 3.17
C GLY A 83 1.74 -1.58 4.70
N SER A 84 0.95 -0.67 5.28
CA SER A 84 0.84 -0.51 6.74
C SER A 84 0.28 -1.76 7.38
N TYR A 85 -0.80 -2.34 6.83
CA TYR A 85 -1.36 -3.59 7.31
C TYR A 85 -0.34 -4.73 7.27
N ALA A 86 0.35 -4.92 6.14
CA ALA A 86 1.37 -5.96 5.99
C ALA A 86 2.50 -5.83 7.01
N THR A 87 2.97 -4.59 7.22
CA THR A 87 4.03 -4.30 8.20
C THR A 87 3.54 -4.57 9.62
N LEU A 88 2.39 -4.03 10.02
CA LEU A 88 1.81 -4.21 11.35
C LEU A 88 1.53 -5.69 11.65
N TYR A 89 1.01 -6.43 10.66
CA TYR A 89 0.74 -7.86 10.79
C TYR A 89 2.03 -8.66 10.99
N HIS A 90 3.13 -8.29 10.32
CA HIS A 90 4.44 -8.91 10.51
C HIS A 90 5.04 -8.61 11.89
N VAL A 91 5.04 -7.35 12.33
CA VAL A 91 5.74 -6.95 13.57
C VAL A 91 5.05 -7.44 14.84
N THR A 92 3.79 -7.89 14.76
CA THR A 92 3.12 -8.53 15.92
C THR A 92 3.68 -9.93 16.24
N ASP A 93 4.37 -10.59 15.30
CA ASP A 93 5.20 -11.78 15.54
C ASP A 93 6.21 -11.97 14.40
N THR A 94 7.41 -11.42 14.57
CA THR A 94 8.49 -11.46 13.58
C THR A 94 9.17 -12.83 13.48
N SER A 95 8.88 -13.76 14.40
CA SER A 95 9.39 -15.14 14.34
C SER A 95 8.54 -16.06 13.46
N SER A 96 7.32 -15.62 13.12
CA SER A 96 6.41 -16.35 12.24
C SER A 96 6.87 -16.29 10.78
N SER A 97 7.14 -17.46 10.21
CA SER A 97 7.48 -17.61 8.79
C SER A 97 6.31 -17.23 7.87
N GLU A 98 5.08 -17.55 8.26
CA GLU A 98 3.86 -17.22 7.53
C GLU A 98 3.67 -15.71 7.39
N ARG A 99 3.80 -14.97 8.50
CA ARG A 99 3.68 -13.49 8.50
C ARG A 99 4.80 -12.83 7.71
N SER A 100 6.01 -13.36 7.84
CA SER A 100 7.18 -12.88 7.09
C SER A 100 7.00 -13.07 5.59
N LYS A 101 6.45 -14.22 5.17
CA LYS A 101 6.11 -14.47 3.77
C LYS A 101 5.03 -13.52 3.27
N PHE A 102 3.93 -13.37 4.00
CA PHE A 102 2.85 -12.44 3.64
C PHE A 102 3.36 -11.00 3.47
N TYR A 103 4.18 -10.53 4.39
CA TYR A 103 4.84 -9.22 4.29
C TYR A 103 5.70 -9.12 3.03
N GLY A 104 6.60 -10.07 2.81
CA GLY A 104 7.48 -10.08 1.63
C GLY A 104 6.69 -10.09 0.31
N ASP A 105 5.69 -10.96 0.20
CA ASP A 105 4.83 -11.07 -0.99
C ASP A 105 4.06 -9.75 -1.23
N THR A 106 3.53 -9.13 -0.17
CA THR A 106 2.75 -7.89 -0.28
C THR A 106 3.64 -6.70 -0.65
N ILE A 107 4.79 -6.53 0.01
CA ILE A 107 5.72 -5.44 -0.30
C ILE A 107 6.31 -5.58 -1.69
N SER A 108 6.62 -6.81 -2.14
CA SER A 108 7.07 -7.05 -3.51
C SER A 108 6.01 -6.59 -4.52
N ARG A 109 4.75 -6.98 -4.33
CA ARG A 109 3.64 -6.56 -5.21
C ARG A 109 3.47 -5.04 -5.23
N LEU A 110 3.51 -4.38 -4.06
CA LEU A 110 3.41 -2.92 -4.00
C LEU A 110 4.60 -2.22 -4.68
N THR A 111 5.80 -2.79 -4.53
CA THR A 111 7.00 -2.29 -5.23
C THR A 111 6.85 -2.42 -6.73
N ASP A 112 6.39 -3.58 -7.22
CA ASP A 112 6.16 -3.81 -8.64
C ASP A 112 5.13 -2.81 -9.21
N LEU A 113 4.03 -2.60 -8.49
CA LEU A 113 3.00 -1.62 -8.84
C LEU A 113 3.51 -0.18 -8.82
N SER A 114 4.40 0.17 -7.90
CA SER A 114 4.97 1.53 -7.81
C SER A 114 5.80 1.91 -9.04
N ASN A 115 6.41 0.93 -9.71
CA ASN A 115 7.21 1.18 -10.91
C ASN A 115 6.39 1.82 -12.04
N ASP A 116 5.11 1.45 -12.14
CA ASP A 116 4.19 1.99 -13.14
C ASP A 116 3.75 3.44 -12.87
N LEU A 117 4.08 3.98 -11.70
CA LEU A 117 3.77 5.35 -11.29
C LEU A 117 4.96 6.31 -11.45
N ILE A 118 6.19 5.80 -11.59
CA ILE A 118 7.43 6.61 -11.67
C ILE A 118 7.36 7.68 -12.77
N PHE A 119 6.68 7.40 -13.89
CA PHE A 119 6.54 8.36 -14.98
C PHE A 119 5.91 9.67 -14.51
N PHE A 120 4.98 9.63 -13.56
CA PHE A 120 4.23 10.80 -13.12
C PHE A 120 5.15 11.79 -12.42
N ASP A 121 5.98 11.31 -11.49
CA ASP A 121 6.99 12.15 -10.83
C ASP A 121 8.00 12.72 -11.84
N LEU A 122 8.40 11.92 -12.83
CA LEU A 122 9.34 12.36 -13.88
C LEU A 122 8.74 13.41 -14.82
N GLU A 123 7.46 13.30 -15.18
CA GLU A 123 6.76 14.27 -16.04
C GLU A 123 6.49 15.57 -15.27
N LEU A 124 6.08 15.49 -14.00
CA LEU A 124 5.92 16.67 -13.14
C LEU A 124 7.22 17.46 -13.00
N ASN A 125 8.36 16.79 -12.88
CA ASN A 125 9.67 17.44 -12.79
C ASN A 125 10.13 18.11 -14.10
N GLN A 126 9.44 17.87 -15.22
CA GLN A 126 9.78 18.44 -16.54
C GLN A 126 8.92 19.66 -16.92
N LEU A 127 7.86 19.96 -16.16
CA LEU A 127 7.06 21.17 -16.31
C LEU A 127 7.80 22.41 -15.79
#